data_AF-G9QGT7-F1
#
_entry.id   AF-G9QGT7-F1
#
_cell.length_a   1.000
_cell.length_b   1.000
_cell.length_c   1.000
_cell.angle_alpha   90.00
_cell.angle_beta   90.00
_cell.angle_gamma   90.00
#
_symmetry.space_group_name_H-M   'P 1'
#
loop_
_entity.id
_entity.type
_entity.pdbx_description
1 polymer ?
#
loop_
_entity_poly.entity_id
_entity_poly.type
_entity_poly.pdbx_seq_one_letter_code
_entity_poly.pdbx_strand_id
1 'polypeptide(L)' 'MAKQNKAFKFRLLPNKEQSALLAKTFGCVRFVYNKMLAERKETYEKFKDDKELLKKQKFPTPAKYKSEFPFLKEVDSLAL' A
#
# COMPACT_ATOMS: atom_id res chain seq x y z
N MET A 1 30.75 10.82 30.18
CA MET A 1 30.31 11.74 29.12
C MET A 1 28.93 11.28 28.63
N ALA A 2 27.92 12.15 28.65
CA ALA A 2 26.57 11.81 28.19
C ALA A 2 26.56 11.70 26.65
N LYS A 3 26.00 10.62 26.11
CA LYS A 3 25.89 10.39 24.66
C LYS A 3 24.90 11.40 24.07
N GLN A 4 25.37 12.34 23.26
CA GLN A 4 24.50 13.24 22.51
C GLN A 4 23.99 12.54 21.24
N ASN A 5 22.68 12.49 21.09
CA ASN A 5 22.05 12.05 19.85
C ASN A 5 22.11 13.18 18.83
N LYS A 6 22.65 12.90 17.65
CA LYS A 6 22.67 13.83 16.51
C LYS A 6 21.52 13.48 15.57
N ALA A 7 20.81 14.50 15.08
CA ALA A 7 19.80 14.36 14.04
C ALA A 7 20.17 15.25 12.86
N PHE A 8 19.87 14.77 11.65
CA PHE A 8 20.11 15.50 10.41
C PHE A 8 18.81 15.65 9.63
N LYS A 9 18.64 16.81 8.97
CA LYS A 9 17.50 17.10 8.11
C LYS A 9 18.01 17.36 6.71
N PHE A 10 17.54 16.57 5.76
CA PHE A 10 17.90 16.70 4.35
C PHE A 10 16.67 17.01 3.52
N ARG A 11 16.85 17.82 2.46
CA ARG A 11 15.87 17.96 1.39
C ARG A 11 16.33 17.09 0.23
N LEU A 12 15.46 16.19 -0.22
CA LEU A 12 15.70 15.41 -1.43
C LEU A 12 15.39 16.29 -2.65
N LEU A 13 16.27 16.27 -3.64
CA LEU A 13 16.11 16.93 -4.94
C LEU A 13 16.19 15.87 -6.03
N PRO A 14 15.10 15.12 -6.28
CA PRO A 14 15.11 14.03 -7.23
C PRO A 14 15.28 14.55 -8.66
N ASN A 15 16.01 13.80 -9.49
CA ASN A 15 16.04 14.03 -10.92
C ASN A 15 14.72 13.59 -11.58
N LYS A 16 14.61 13.73 -12.91
CA LYS A 16 13.37 13.40 -13.65
C LYS A 16 12.95 11.94 -13.48
N GLU A 17 13.89 11.01 -13.59
CA GLU A 17 13.62 9.57 -13.48
C GLU A 17 13.20 9.19 -12.05
N GLN A 18 13.89 9.71 -11.05
CA GLN A 18 13.56 9.51 -9.64
C GLN A 18 12.18 10.09 -9.31
N SER A 19 11.85 11.27 -9.82
CA SER A 19 10.54 11.89 -9.62
C SER A 19 9.41 11.04 -10.22
N ALA A 20 9.63 10.51 -11.42
CA ALA A 20 8.69 9.60 -12.07
C ALA A 20 8.53 8.30 -11.26
N LEU A 21 9.64 7.70 -10.79
CA LEU A 21 9.59 6.50 -9.96
C LEU A 21 8.84 6.74 -8.64
N LEU A 22 9.11 7.85 -7.95
CA LEU A 22 8.40 8.22 -6.72
C LEU A 22 6.90 8.39 -6.96
N ALA A 23 6.52 9.10 -8.04
CA ALA A 23 5.12 9.29 -8.40
C ALA A 23 4.42 7.95 -8.69
N LYS A 24 5.05 7.05 -9.45
CA LYS A 24 4.55 5.70 -9.71
C LYS A 24 4.39 4.91 -8.40
N THR A 25 5.42 4.89 -7.56
CA THR A 25 5.40 4.17 -6.28
C THR A 25 4.26 4.67 -5.39
N PHE A 26 4.16 5.97 -5.14
CA PHE A 26 3.09 6.51 -4.30
C PHE A 26 1.71 6.31 -4.90
N GLY A 27 1.58 6.41 -6.23
CA GLY A 27 0.33 6.12 -6.94
C GLY A 27 -0.11 4.68 -6.76
N CYS A 28 0.80 3.72 -6.96
CA CYS A 28 0.51 2.30 -6.82
C CYS A 28 0.16 1.93 -5.36
N VAL A 29 0.93 2.42 -4.38
CA VAL A 29 0.65 2.20 -2.95
C VAL A 29 -0.72 2.73 -2.56
N ARG A 30 -1.04 3.96 -2.96
CA ARG A 30 -2.34 4.57 -2.68
C ARG A 30 -3.48 3.79 -3.33
N PHE A 31 -3.29 3.33 -4.57
CA PHE A 31 -4.27 2.52 -5.28
C PHE A 31 -4.55 1.20 -4.55
N VAL A 32 -3.50 0.42 -4.23
CA VAL A 32 -3.63 -0.87 -3.52
C VAL A 32 -4.31 -0.69 -2.18
N TYR A 33 -3.89 0.31 -1.39
CA TYR A 33 -4.51 0.63 -0.10
C TYR A 33 -6.01 0.91 -0.24
N ASN A 34 -6.40 1.79 -1.17
CA ASN A 34 -7.79 2.15 -1.38
C ASN A 34 -8.64 0.96 -1.87
N LYS A 35 -8.10 0.15 -2.77
CA LYS A 35 -8.78 -1.05 -3.29
C LYS A 35 -9.04 -2.05 -2.15
N MET A 36 -8.02 -2.37 -1.35
CA MET A 36 -8.16 -3.28 -0.21
C MET A 36 -9.10 -2.73 0.86
N LEU A 37 -9.06 -1.42 1.12
CA LEU A 37 -9.97 -0.78 2.07
C LEU A 37 -11.42 -0.86 1.61
N ALA A 38 -11.69 -0.62 0.32
CA ALA A 38 -13.02 -0.75 -0.25
C ALA A 38 -13.56 -2.19 -0.11
N GLU A 39 -12.76 -3.19 -0.50
CA GLU A 39 -13.14 -4.60 -0.36
C GLU A 39 -13.39 -5.02 1.09
N ARG A 40 -12.59 -4.50 2.04
CA ARG A 40 -12.82 -4.72 3.47
C ARG A 40 -14.13 -4.13 3.94
N LYS A 41 -14.46 -2.90 3.51
CA LYS A 41 -15.74 -2.27 3.84
C LYS A 41 -16.92 -3.05 3.26
N GLU A 42 -16.85 -3.45 1.99
CA GLU A 42 -17.88 -4.26 1.36
C GLU A 42 -18.07 -5.62 2.06
N THR A 43 -16.96 -6.27 2.44
CA THR A 43 -17.01 -7.53 3.19
C THR A 43 -17.67 -7.34 4.55
N TYR A 44 -17.29 -6.29 5.27
CA TYR A 44 -17.92 -5.97 6.55
C TYR A 44 -19.42 -5.72 6.40
N GLU A 45 -19.84 -4.87 5.46
CA GLU A 45 -21.26 -4.58 5.25
C GLU A 45 -22.09 -5.83 4.90
N LYS A 46 -21.49 -6.80 4.18
CA LYS A 46 -22.16 -8.06 3.81
C LYS A 46 -22.31 -9.04 4.97
N PHE A 47 -21.36 -9.06 5.91
CA PHE A 47 -21.29 -10.11 6.95
C PHE A 47 -21.37 -9.57 8.39
N LYS A 48 -21.57 -8.27 8.60
CA LYS A 48 -21.58 -7.65 9.95
C LYS A 48 -22.58 -8.28 10.92
N ASP A 49 -23.66 -8.85 10.42
CA ASP A 49 -24.72 -9.48 11.23
C ASP A 49 -24.36 -10.92 11.66
N ASP A 50 -23.45 -11.59 10.95
CA ASP A 50 -22.94 -12.93 11.29
C ASP A 50 -21.44 -12.87 11.58
N LYS A 51 -21.11 -12.80 12.88
CA LYS A 51 -19.73 -12.71 13.38
C LYS A 51 -18.87 -13.92 13.01
N GLU A 52 -19.46 -15.10 12.89
CA GLU A 52 -18.70 -16.32 12.58
C GLU A 52 -18.36 -16.39 11.10
N LEU A 53 -19.29 -15.98 10.21
CA LEU A 53 -19.01 -15.82 8.79
C LEU A 53 -18.02 -14.69 8.51
N LEU A 54 -18.12 -13.57 9.23
CA LEU A 54 -17.18 -12.45 9.08
C LEU A 54 -15.74 -12.86 9.43
N LYS A 55 -15.53 -13.61 10.53
CA LYS A 55 -14.21 -14.12 10.93
C LYS A 55 -13.59 -15.08 9.93
N LYS A 56 -14.41 -15.81 9.16
CA LYS A 56 -13.94 -16.77 8.14
C LYS A 56 -13.46 -16.12 6.85
N GLN A 57 -13.77 -14.83 6.62
CA GLN A 57 -13.38 -14.13 5.40
C GLN A 57 -11.86 -13.97 5.31
N LYS A 58 -11.31 -14.23 4.11
CA LYS A 58 -9.89 -14.04 3.81
C LYS A 58 -9.72 -12.81 2.95
N PHE A 59 -8.88 -11.88 3.38
CA PHE A 59 -8.55 -10.69 2.60
C PHE A 59 -7.46 -11.00 1.59
N PRO A 60 -7.54 -10.43 0.38
CA PRO A 60 -6.53 -10.65 -0.64
C PRO A 60 -5.23 -9.92 -0.33
N THR A 61 -4.15 -10.40 -0.93
CA THR A 61 -2.84 -9.71 -0.95
C THR A 61 -2.69 -8.87 -2.22
N PRO A 62 -1.79 -7.87 -2.23
CA PRO A 62 -1.54 -7.04 -3.41
C PRO A 62 -1.21 -7.84 -4.68
N ALA A 63 -0.63 -9.05 -4.52
CA ALA A 63 -0.30 -9.95 -5.62
C ALA A 63 -1.54 -10.31 -6.49
N LYS A 64 -2.73 -10.39 -5.90
CA LYS A 64 -3.98 -10.70 -6.61
C LYS A 64 -4.31 -9.65 -7.68
N TYR A 65 -3.94 -8.39 -7.46
CA TYR A 65 -4.27 -7.28 -8.34
C TYR A 65 -3.31 -7.16 -9.54
N LYS A 66 -2.14 -7.78 -9.49
CA LYS A 66 -1.08 -7.59 -10.51
C LYS A 66 -1.43 -8.19 -11.87
N SER A 67 -2.41 -9.08 -11.97
CA SER A 67 -2.95 -9.59 -13.23
C SER A 67 -3.86 -8.58 -13.91
N GLU A 68 -4.74 -7.93 -13.13
CA GLU A 68 -5.72 -6.94 -13.60
C GLU A 68 -5.08 -5.56 -13.82
N PHE A 69 -4.08 -5.22 -13.00
CA PHE A 69 -3.40 -3.92 -13.01
C PHE A 69 -1.88 -4.11 -13.21
N PRO A 70 -1.40 -4.29 -14.46
CA PRO A 70 0.01 -4.56 -14.75
C PRO A 70 0.98 -3.47 -14.25
N PHE A 71 0.52 -2.22 -14.16
CA PHE A 71 1.34 -1.10 -13.65
C PHE A 71 1.82 -1.32 -12.20
N LEU A 72 1.14 -2.18 -11.42
CA LEU A 72 1.60 -2.58 -10.07
C LEU A 72 2.87 -3.44 -10.09
N LYS A 73 3.36 -3.85 -11.27
CA LYS A 73 4.65 -4.53 -11.45
C LYS A 73 5.79 -3.55 -11.74
N GLU A 74 5.50 -2.26 -11.97
CA GLU A 74 6.52 -1.25 -12.30
C GLU A 74 7.25 -0.70 -11.07
N VAL A 75 6.82 -1.08 -9.86
CA VAL A 75 7.36 -0.57 -8.59
C VAL A 75 7.70 -1.72 -7.66
N ASP A 76 8.51 -1.43 -6.64
CA ASP A 76 9.00 -2.43 -5.70
C ASP A 76 7.86 -3.16 -4.98
N SER A 77 7.93 -4.50 -4.95
CA SER A 77 6.88 -5.33 -4.37
C SER A 77 6.79 -5.28 -2.85
N LEU A 78 7.83 -4.86 -2.16
CA LEU A 78 7.82 -4.68 -0.70
C LEU A 78 7.19 -3.35 -0.30
N ALA A 79 7.14 -2.39 -1.23
CA ALA A 79 6.45 -1.12 -1.02
C ALA A 79 4.92 -1.23 -1.15
N LEU A 80 4.41 -2.22 -1.89
CA LEU A 80 2.98 -2.45 -2.20
C LEU A 80 2.30 -3.40 -1.21
#